data_AF-A0AAV5KQ38-F1
#
_entry.id   AF-A0AAV5KQ38-F1
#
_cell.length_a   1.000
_cell.length_b   1.000
_cell.length_c   1.000
_cell.angle_alpha   90.00
_cell.angle_beta   90.00
_cell.angle_gamma   90.00
#
_symmetry.space_group_name_H-M   'P 1'
#
loop_
_entity.id
_entity.type
_entity.pdbx_description
1 polymer ?
#
loop_
_entity_poly.entity_id
_entity_poly.type
_entity_poly.pdbx_seq_one_letter_code
_entity_poly.pdbx_strand_id
1 'polypeptide(L)'
;MFQALSEFGAKIVPPKRILKMLPELFDHQDQNVRASSKGLTLELCRWIGKDPVKSILFEKMRDTMKKELEAELVNVTGTAKPTRKIRSEQDKEPEQEAVTEAAGPGPLEESAADVPPEIDEYELIDPVDILTPLEKSGFWDGVVSTF
;
A
#
# COMPACT_ATOMS: atom_id res chain seq x y z
N MET A 1 -5.42 7.96 -10.95
CA MET A 1 -4.79 7.09 -9.92
C MET A 1 -4.44 7.86 -8.66
N PHE A 2 -3.65 8.94 -8.73
CA PHE A 2 -3.31 9.77 -7.56
C PHE A 2 -4.53 10.18 -6.73
N GLN A 3 -5.53 10.80 -7.38
CA GLN A 3 -6.75 11.25 -6.70
C GLN A 3 -7.48 10.10 -5.99
N ALA A 4 -7.58 8.95 -6.65
CA ALA A 4 -8.25 7.78 -6.07
C ALA A 4 -7.50 7.27 -4.84
N LEU A 5 -6.17 7.18 -4.90
CA LEU A 5 -5.36 6.77 -3.76
C LEU A 5 -5.46 7.78 -2.61
N SER A 6 -5.46 9.08 -2.90
CA SER A 6 -5.55 10.12 -1.87
C SER A 6 -6.93 10.19 -1.21
N GLU A 7 -8.00 10.00 -1.97
CA GLU A 7 -9.37 10.09 -1.45
C GLU A 7 -9.81 8.83 -0.70
N PHE A 8 -9.54 7.66 -1.28
CA PHE A 8 -10.05 6.38 -0.78
C PHE A 8 -9.00 5.57 -0.01
N GLY A 9 -7.72 5.80 -0.27
CA GLY A 9 -6.64 5.11 0.41
C GLY A 9 -6.22 3.76 -0.14
N ALA A 10 -5.14 3.25 0.45
CA ALA A 10 -4.47 2.02 0.03
C ALA A 10 -5.30 0.75 0.24
N LYS A 11 -6.32 0.78 1.11
CA LYS A 11 -7.24 -0.36 1.30
C LYS A 11 -8.10 -0.61 0.05
N ILE A 12 -8.51 0.47 -0.62
CA ILE A 12 -9.44 0.43 -1.75
C ILE A 12 -8.68 0.42 -3.06
N VAL A 13 -7.54 1.13 -3.11
CA VAL A 13 -6.66 1.20 -4.27
C VAL A 13 -5.40 0.36 -3.99
N PRO A 14 -5.29 -0.87 -4.54
CA PRO A 14 -4.23 -1.81 -4.17
C PRO A 14 -2.83 -1.27 -4.51
N PRO A 15 -1.96 -1.02 -3.51
CA PRO A 15 -0.63 -0.43 -3.72
C PRO A 15 0.26 -1.29 -4.61
N LYS A 16 0.16 -2.61 -4.47
CA LYS A 16 0.97 -3.60 -5.21
C LYS A 16 0.85 -3.44 -6.73
N ARG A 17 -0.35 -3.18 -7.24
CA ARG A 17 -0.56 -2.98 -8.69
C ARG A 17 0.11 -1.69 -9.18
N ILE A 18 0.04 -0.63 -8.38
CA ILE A 18 0.64 0.65 -8.73
C ILE A 18 2.17 0.54 -8.70
N LEU A 19 2.73 -0.07 -7.66
CA LEU A 19 4.18 -0.26 -7.49
C LEU A 19 4.80 -1.04 -8.66
N LYS A 20 4.07 -2.02 -9.24
CA LYS A 20 4.53 -2.77 -10.42
C LYS A 20 4.63 -1.93 -11.68
N MET A 21 3.76 -0.93 -11.86
CA MET A 21 3.74 -0.07 -13.05
C MET A 21 4.68 1.13 -12.95
N LEU A 22 5.02 1.57 -11.74
CA LEU A 22 5.86 2.76 -11.53
C LEU A 22 7.20 2.74 -12.26
N PRO A 23 7.99 1.65 -12.30
CA PRO A 23 9.27 1.64 -13.01
C PRO A 23 9.15 2.04 -14.49
N GLU A 24 8.12 1.55 -15.18
CA GLU A 24 7.86 1.88 -16.58
C GLU A 24 7.45 3.35 -16.75
N LEU A 25 6.61 3.87 -15.84
CA LEU A 25 6.19 5.27 -15.88
C LEU A 25 7.34 6.24 -15.58
N PHE A 26 8.29 5.82 -14.74
CA PHE A 26 9.52 6.54 -14.50
C PHE A 26 10.41 6.59 -15.76
N ASP A 27 10.48 5.51 -16.55
CA ASP A 27 11.28 5.48 -17.77
C ASP A 27 10.58 6.10 -19.01
N HIS A 28 9.34 6.59 -18.84
CA HIS A 28 8.57 7.17 -19.91
C HIS A 28 9.22 8.46 -20.47
N GLN A 29 9.15 8.67 -21.79
CA GLN A 29 9.77 9.81 -22.50
C GLN A 29 9.14 11.16 -22.10
N ASP A 30 7.84 11.18 -21.83
CA ASP A 30 7.11 12.37 -21.41
C ASP A 30 7.46 12.80 -19.97
N GLN A 31 7.90 14.05 -19.81
CA GLN A 31 8.23 14.64 -18.52
C GLN A 31 7.02 14.73 -17.57
N ASN A 32 5.82 14.98 -18.08
CA ASN A 32 4.60 15.08 -17.26
C ASN A 32 4.24 13.71 -16.67
N VAL A 33 4.48 12.63 -17.40
CA VAL A 33 4.28 11.26 -16.91
C VAL A 33 5.26 10.96 -15.79
N ARG A 34 6.54 11.30 -15.96
CA ARG A 34 7.56 11.13 -14.90
C ARG A 34 7.23 11.95 -13.66
N ALA A 35 6.84 13.22 -13.82
CA ALA A 35 6.45 14.09 -12.71
C ALA A 35 5.22 13.56 -11.97
N SER A 36 4.21 13.07 -12.71
CA SER A 36 3.02 12.45 -12.12
C SER A 36 3.36 11.18 -11.34
N SER A 37 4.32 10.40 -11.82
CA SER A 37 4.78 9.16 -11.18
C SER A 37 5.49 9.42 -9.86
N LYS A 38 6.28 10.50 -9.79
CA LYS A 38 6.86 10.98 -8.53
C LYS A 38 5.76 11.30 -7.51
N GLY A 39 4.80 12.14 -7.88
CA GLY A 39 3.67 12.48 -7.00
C GLY A 39 2.89 11.24 -6.52
N LEU A 40 2.64 10.28 -7.41
CA LEU A 40 1.99 9.01 -7.04
C LEU A 40 2.80 8.19 -6.04
N THR A 41 4.13 8.20 -6.17
CA THR A 41 5.05 7.51 -5.26
C THR A 41 5.09 8.17 -3.89
N LEU A 42 5.09 9.51 -3.82
CA LEU A 42 5.03 10.23 -2.55
C LEU A 42 3.74 9.94 -1.80
N GLU A 43 2.60 9.88 -2.51
CA GLU A 43 1.32 9.54 -1.91
C GLU A 43 1.33 8.10 -1.39
N LEU A 44 1.85 7.13 -2.16
CA LEU A 44 2.06 5.77 -1.67
C LEU A 44 2.87 5.75 -0.37
N CYS A 45 3.97 6.49 -0.29
CA CYS A 45 4.77 6.56 0.93
C CYS A 45 4.03 7.12 2.14
N ARG A 46 3.02 7.98 1.96
CA ARG A 46 2.15 8.45 3.05
C ARG A 46 1.16 7.37 3.52
N TRP A 47 0.78 6.46 2.63
CA TRP A 47 -0.20 5.40 2.92
C TRP A 47 0.43 4.12 3.46
N ILE A 48 1.54 3.67 2.89
CA ILE A 48 2.17 2.38 3.20
C ILE A 48 3.57 2.51 3.79
N GLY A 49 4.03 3.74 4.03
CA GLY A 49 5.37 4.02 4.54
C GLY A 49 6.45 4.12 3.45
N LYS A 50 7.58 4.71 3.82
CA LYS A 50 8.70 4.96 2.90
C LYS A 50 9.48 3.68 2.60
N ASP A 51 9.69 2.83 3.61
CA ASP A 51 10.58 1.68 3.51
C ASP A 51 10.03 0.58 2.57
N PRO A 52 8.74 0.21 2.62
CA PRO A 52 8.18 -0.77 1.69
C PRO A 52 8.21 -0.29 0.23
N VAL A 53 7.93 1.00 0.01
CA VAL A 53 7.99 1.61 -1.34
C VAL A 53 9.42 1.59 -1.88
N LYS A 54 10.40 1.98 -1.06
CA LYS A 54 11.82 1.98 -1.44
C LYS A 54 12.31 0.59 -1.78
N SER A 55 12.05 -0.39 -0.90
CA SER A 55 12.48 -1.78 -1.07
C SER A 55 12.07 -2.34 -2.44
N ILE A 56 10.81 -2.11 -2.85
CA ILE A 56 10.26 -2.66 -4.09
C ILE A 56 10.70 -1.86 -5.32
N LEU A 57 10.74 -0.53 -5.21
CA LEU A 57 10.90 0.35 -6.37
C LEU A 57 12.37 0.61 -6.70
N PHE A 58 13.25 0.68 -5.69
CA PHE A 58 14.63 1.12 -5.89
C PHE A 58 15.50 0.07 -6.56
N GLU A 59 15.15 -1.21 -6.48
CA GLU A 59 15.84 -2.24 -7.25
C GLU A 59 15.63 -2.07 -8.77
N LYS A 60 14.52 -1.45 -9.19
CA LYS A 60 14.08 -1.38 -10.59
C LYS A 60 14.29 -0.01 -11.25
N MET A 61 14.91 0.94 -10.55
CA MET A 61 15.14 2.31 -11.03
C MET A 61 16.61 2.61 -11.31
N ARG A 62 16.87 3.61 -12.16
CA ARG A 62 18.22 4.17 -12.38
C ARG A 62 18.65 5.05 -11.20
N ASP A 63 19.94 5.10 -10.88
CA ASP A 63 20.45 5.80 -9.68
C ASP A 63 20.11 7.29 -9.63
N THR A 64 20.11 7.98 -10.79
CA THR A 64 19.68 9.38 -10.88
C THR A 64 18.24 9.56 -10.38
N MET A 65 17.36 8.64 -10.75
CA MET A 65 15.94 8.70 -10.40
C MET A 65 15.71 8.36 -8.93
N LYS A 66 16.48 7.41 -8.39
CA LYS A 66 16.47 7.09 -6.95
C LYS A 66 16.81 8.32 -6.13
N LYS A 67 17.89 9.03 -6.47
CA LYS A 67 18.33 10.24 -5.76
C LYS A 67 17.29 11.35 -5.80
N GLU A 68 16.68 11.60 -6.96
CA GLU A 68 15.60 12.58 -7.08
C GLU A 68 14.40 12.22 -6.20
N LEU A 69 13.98 10.96 -6.24
CA LEU A 69 12.85 10.49 -5.44
C LEU A 69 13.17 10.51 -3.94
N GLU A 70 14.38 10.12 -3.53
CA GLU A 70 14.83 10.21 -2.14
C GLU A 70 14.78 11.64 -1.61
N ALA A 71 15.25 12.60 -2.40
CA ALA A 71 15.22 14.02 -2.02
C ALA A 71 13.77 14.50 -1.78
N GLU A 72 12.83 14.08 -2.63
CA GLU A 72 11.42 14.42 -2.48
C GLU A 72 10.76 13.68 -1.29
N LEU A 73 11.18 12.43 -1.02
CA LEU A 73 10.68 11.62 0.09
C LEU A 73 11.04 12.17 1.48
N VAL A 74 12.10 12.96 1.61
CA VAL A 74 12.43 13.65 2.88
C VAL A 74 11.31 14.61 3.27
N ASN A 75 10.67 15.26 2.29
CA ASN A 75 9.60 16.23 2.51
C ASN A 75 8.26 15.57 2.87
N VAL A 76 8.13 14.26 2.64
CA VAL A 76 6.92 13.52 3.00
C VAL A 76 6.87 13.34 4.51
N THR A 77 5.95 14.06 5.16
CA THR A 77 5.68 13.97 6.59
C THR A 77 4.23 13.56 6.84
N GLY A 78 4.01 12.80 7.90
CA GLY A 78 2.69 12.32 8.32
C GLY A 78 2.19 11.07 7.58
N THR A 79 1.21 10.41 8.18
CA THR A 79 0.45 9.30 7.62
C THR A 79 -0.81 9.83 6.94
N ALA A 80 -1.16 9.29 5.78
CA ALA A 80 -2.39 9.67 5.07
C ALA A 80 -3.62 9.04 5.75
N LYS A 81 -4.73 9.79 5.79
CA LYS A 81 -6.05 9.32 6.22
C LYS A 81 -7.06 9.50 5.08
N PRO A 82 -7.96 8.52 4.84
CA PRO A 82 -8.90 8.59 3.73
C PRO A 82 -9.93 9.69 3.99
N THR A 83 -10.24 10.46 2.95
CA THR A 83 -11.18 11.59 3.03
C THR A 83 -12.55 11.25 2.44
N ARG A 84 -12.67 10.19 1.64
CA ARG A 84 -13.92 9.72 1.05
C ARG A 84 -14.15 8.22 1.30
N LYS A 85 -15.39 7.87 1.64
CA LYS A 85 -15.87 6.49 1.80
C LYS A 85 -16.45 5.99 0.47
N ILE A 86 -16.40 4.67 0.22
CA ILE A 86 -17.03 4.06 -0.96
C ILE A 86 -18.55 3.98 -0.77
N ARG A 87 -19.35 3.98 -1.84
CA ARG A 87 -20.81 3.77 -1.76
C ARG A 87 -21.20 2.52 -0.95
N SER A 88 -20.47 1.42 -1.10
CA SER A 88 -20.72 0.18 -0.34
C SER A 88 -20.45 0.29 1.17
N GLU A 89 -19.69 1.29 1.62
CA GLU A 89 -19.54 1.61 3.05
C GLU A 89 -20.62 2.57 3.54
N GLN A 90 -21.33 3.26 2.64
CA GLN A 90 -22.54 4.03 2.96
C GLN A 90 -23.76 3.12 3.11
N ASP A 91 -23.86 2.06 2.30
CA ASP A 91 -24.93 1.04 2.40
C ASP A 91 -24.78 0.08 3.59
N LYS A 92 -23.65 0.13 4.33
CA LYS A 92 -23.47 -0.64 5.58
C LYS A 92 -23.92 0.12 6.83
N GLU A 93 -24.57 1.26 6.65
CA GLU A 93 -25.46 1.85 7.66
C GLU A 93 -26.92 1.85 7.16
N PRO A 94 -27.64 0.73 7.20
CA PRO A 94 -29.06 0.75 7.48
C PRO A 94 -29.26 0.49 8.97
N GLU A 95 -30.04 1.36 9.61
CA GLU A 95 -30.50 1.31 11.00
C GLU A 95 -29.56 1.93 12.06
N GLN A 96 -29.50 3.26 12.07
CA GLN A 96 -29.84 4.01 13.30
C GLN A 96 -30.29 5.43 12.94
N GLU A 97 -31.42 5.51 12.23
CA GLU A 97 -32.20 6.75 12.20
C GLU A 97 -32.93 6.94 13.56
N ALA A 98 -32.55 8.01 14.25
CA ALA A 98 -33.40 8.91 15.05
C ALA A 98 -34.31 8.32 16.15
N VAL A 99 -33.87 8.38 17.43
CA VAL A 99 -34.77 8.61 18.60
C VAL A 99 -34.05 9.38 19.72
N THR A 100 -34.46 10.65 19.88
CA THR A 100 -34.59 11.50 21.08
C THR A 100 -33.53 11.57 22.20
N GLU A 101 -33.17 12.83 22.51
CA GLU A 101 -32.78 13.41 23.80
C GLU A 101 -33.39 12.71 25.05
N ALA A 102 -32.54 12.14 25.93
CA ALA A 102 -32.68 12.15 27.41
C ALA A 102 -31.55 11.35 28.12
N ALA A 103 -30.82 12.06 28.98
CA ALA A 103 -30.00 11.66 30.15
C ALA A 103 -29.71 10.17 30.49
N GLY A 104 -28.43 9.84 30.69
CA GLY A 104 -27.96 8.70 31.52
C GLY A 104 -26.51 8.24 31.20
N PRO A 105 -25.60 8.03 32.17
CA PRO A 105 -24.16 7.92 31.90
C PRO A 105 -23.61 6.49 31.73
N GLY A 106 -22.85 6.29 30.65
CA GLY A 106 -21.75 5.31 30.49
C GLY A 106 -22.13 3.87 30.10
N PRO A 107 -21.18 3.05 29.61
CA PRO A 107 -19.80 3.33 29.15
C PRO A 107 -19.64 3.40 27.62
N LEU A 108 -18.65 4.19 27.15
CA LEU A 108 -18.23 4.25 25.76
C LEU A 108 -17.73 2.87 25.27
N GLU A 109 -18.47 2.22 24.38
CA GLU A 109 -17.91 1.16 23.54
C GLU A 109 -17.12 1.79 22.40
N GLU A 110 -15.83 1.91 22.69
CA GLU A 110 -14.67 1.78 21.82
C GLU A 110 -14.92 1.91 20.30
N SER A 111 -14.67 3.12 19.84
CA SER A 111 -14.32 3.48 18.47
C SER A 111 -13.27 2.52 17.87
N ALA A 112 -13.70 1.43 17.23
CA ALA A 112 -12.88 0.59 16.37
C ALA A 112 -12.71 1.19 14.96
N ALA A 113 -12.51 2.50 14.87
CA ALA A 113 -12.41 3.24 13.61
C ALA A 113 -11.27 4.27 13.62
N ASP A 114 -10.09 3.92 14.14
CA ASP A 114 -8.84 4.65 13.83
C ASP A 114 -7.61 3.77 14.11
N VAL A 115 -7.62 2.52 13.67
CA VAL A 115 -6.35 1.80 13.50
C VAL A 115 -5.88 2.12 12.08
N PRO A 116 -4.77 2.87 11.88
CA PRO A 116 -4.15 2.98 10.58
C PRO A 116 -3.98 1.54 10.06
N PRO A 117 -4.48 1.19 8.87
CA PRO A 117 -4.28 -0.16 8.36
C PRO A 117 -2.77 -0.39 8.29
N GLU A 118 -2.24 -1.23 9.19
CA GLU A 118 -0.90 -1.76 9.10
C GLU A 118 -0.91 -2.69 7.88
N ILE A 119 -0.52 -2.12 6.75
CA ILE A 119 -0.42 -2.86 5.50
C ILE A 119 0.82 -3.75 5.64
N ASP A 120 0.60 -5.06 5.65
CA ASP A 120 1.66 -6.06 5.79
C ASP A 120 2.63 -5.99 4.60
N GLU A 121 3.92 -5.81 4.90
CA GLU A 121 4.99 -5.72 3.90
C GLU A 121 5.08 -6.98 3.04
N TYR A 122 4.77 -8.15 3.61
CA TYR A 122 4.84 -9.43 2.89
C TYR A 122 3.74 -9.54 1.82
N GLU A 123 2.58 -8.89 2.00
CA GLU A 123 1.54 -8.87 0.96
C GLU A 123 1.99 -8.11 -0.29
N LEU A 124 2.89 -7.13 -0.14
CA LEU A 124 3.38 -6.32 -1.26
C LEU A 124 4.43 -7.04 -2.09
N ILE A 125 5.13 -8.01 -1.51
CA ILE A 125 6.17 -8.78 -2.18
C ILE A 125 5.53 -9.89 -3.03
N ASP A 126 6.08 -10.15 -4.21
CA ASP A 126 5.63 -11.29 -5.01
C ASP A 126 6.22 -12.59 -4.45
N PRO A 127 5.44 -13.67 -4.35
CA PRO A 127 5.94 -14.94 -3.85
C PRO A 127 7.08 -15.45 -4.72
N VAL A 128 8.18 -15.83 -4.08
CA VAL A 128 9.34 -16.42 -4.75
C VAL A 128 9.11 -17.92 -4.89
N ASP A 129 9.25 -18.44 -6.12
CA ASP A 129 9.23 -19.88 -6.36
C ASP A 129 10.53 -20.52 -5.86
N ILE A 130 10.41 -21.21 -4.73
CA ILE A 130 11.51 -21.97 -4.12
C ILE A 130 11.58 -23.42 -4.60
N LEU A 131 10.52 -23.96 -5.21
CA LEU A 131 10.48 -25.38 -5.58
C LEU A 131 11.33 -25.64 -6.81
N THR A 132 11.20 -24.79 -7.84
CA THR A 132 11.94 -24.97 -9.10
C THR A 132 13.48 -24.93 -8.90
N PRO A 133 14.07 -24.02 -8.09
CA PRO A 133 15.49 -24.08 -7.79
C PRO A 133 15.92 -25.31 -6.99
N LEU A 134 15.10 -25.78 -6.04
CA LEU A 134 15.39 -26.95 -5.20
C LEU A 134 15.36 -28.26 -5.99
N GLU A 135 14.41 -28.39 -6.93
CA GLU A 135 14.37 -29.53 -7.85
C GLU A 135 15.63 -29.58 -8.72
N LYS A 136 16.12 -28.44 -9.19
CA LYS A 136 17.33 -28.34 -10.03
C LYS A 136 18.63 -28.61 -9.27
N SER A 137 18.66 -28.38 -7.96
CA SER A 137 19.86 -28.57 -7.14
C SER A 137 20.02 -29.99 -6.59
N GLY A 138 19.08 -30.90 -6.88
CA GLY A 138 19.08 -32.25 -6.29
C GLY A 138 18.82 -32.25 -4.79
N PHE A 139 18.19 -31.19 -4.26
CA PHE A 139 17.92 -31.04 -2.82
C PHE A 139 17.22 -32.28 -2.21
N TRP A 140 16.39 -32.95 -2.99
CA TRP A 140 15.57 -34.09 -2.55
C TRP A 140 16.31 -35.43 -2.52
N ASP A 141 17.52 -35.55 -3.07
CA ASP A 141 18.22 -36.84 -3.24
C ASP A 141 18.55 -37.54 -1.92
N GLY A 142 18.63 -36.80 -0.82
CA GLY A 142 18.85 -37.33 0.54
C GLY A 142 17.59 -37.48 1.39
N VAL A 143 16.42 -37.13 0.87
CA VAL A 143 15.16 -37.16 1.63
C VAL A 143 14.59 -38.58 1.57
N VAL A 144 14.89 -39.37 2.61
CA VAL A 144 14.37 -40.72 2.75
C VAL A 144 13.16 -40.70 3.67
N SER A 145 11.99 -41.12 3.18
CA SER A 145 10.80 -41.27 4.01
C SER A 145 10.96 -42.53 4.86
N THR A 146 11.25 -42.37 6.15
CA THR A 146 11.21 -43.48 7.11
C THR A 146 9.75 -43.74 7.49
N PHE A 147 9.19 -44.85 7.03
CA PHE A 147 7.94 -45.42 7.54
C PHE A 147 8.23 -46.46 8.62
#